data_AF-X0W637-F1
#
_entry.id   AF-X0W637-F1
#
_cell.length_a   1.000
_cell.length_b   1.000
_cell.length_c   1.000
_cell.angle_alpha   90.00
_cell.angle_beta   90.00
_cell.angle_gamma   90.00
#
_symmetry.space_group_name_H-M   'P 1'
#
loop_
_entity.id
_entity.type
_entity.pdbx_description
1 polymer ?
#
loop_
_entity_poly.entity_id
_entity_poly.type
_entity_poly.pdbx_seq_one_letter_code
_entity_poly.pdbx_strand_id
1 'polypeptide(L)' 'MKDLQKLRDKIQNLEKIHQLYILQLFITHNVSYTENSNGIFINMKTISDDVYNLVCEYLAYVKLQ' A
#
# COMPACT_ATOMS: atom_id res chain seq x y z
N MET A 1 -0.93 11.02 13.51
CA MET A 1 -2.27 10.57 13.10
C MET A 1 -2.15 9.92 11.74
N LYS A 2 -2.73 8.73 11.57
CA LYS A 2 -2.67 7.97 10.32
C LYS A 2 -3.41 8.71 9.20
N ASP A 3 -2.67 9.04 8.14
CA ASP A 3 -3.24 9.68 6.95
C ASP A 3 -3.26 8.68 5.79
N LEU A 4 -4.41 8.01 5.64
CA LEU A 4 -4.64 6.99 4.63
C LEU A 4 -4.74 7.56 3.21
N GLN A 5 -5.20 8.81 3.06
CA GLN A 5 -5.29 9.46 1.75
C GLN A 5 -3.90 9.73 1.23
N LYS A 6 -3.04 10.34 2.06
CA LYS A 6 -1.65 10.61 1.71
C LYS A 6 -0.86 9.32 1.45
N LEU A 7 -1.14 8.24 2.17
CA LEU A 7 -0.51 6.95 1.91
C LEU A 7 -0.90 6.40 0.54
N ARG A 8 -2.21 6.37 0.22
CA ARG A 8 -2.73 5.94 -1.08
C ARG A 8 -2.06 6.74 -2.21
N ASP A 9 -2.04 8.06 -2.08
CA ASP A 9 -1.51 8.94 -3.14
C ASP A 9 -0.02 8.71 -3.37
N LYS A 10 0.75 8.46 -2.31
CA LYS A 10 2.16 8.06 -2.45
C LYS A 10 2.29 6.74 -3.20
N ILE A 11 1.52 5.72 -2.84
CA ILE A 11 1.57 4.40 -3.48
C ILE A 11 1.23 4.50 -4.97
N GLN A 12 0.17 5.24 -5.32
CA GLN A 12 -0.27 5.40 -6.72
C GLN A 12 0.76 6.08 -7.62
N ASN A 13 1.63 6.92 -7.05
CA ASN A 13 2.68 7.63 -7.79
C ASN A 13 3.99 6.84 -7.91
N LEU A 14 4.08 5.64 -7.33
CA LEU A 14 5.26 4.78 -7.48
C LEU A 14 5.25 4.04 -8.82
N GLU A 15 6.44 3.61 -9.24
CA GLU A 15 6.54 2.62 -10.32
C GLU A 15 5.83 1.30 -9.97
N LYS A 16 5.35 0.62 -11.01
CA LYS A 16 4.56 -0.61 -10.89
C LYS A 16 5.23 -1.67 -10.00
N ILE A 17 6.56 -1.80 -10.04
CA ILE A 17 7.28 -2.77 -9.21
C ILE A 17 7.07 -2.53 -7.72
N HIS A 18 7.11 -1.27 -7.26
CA HIS A 18 6.88 -0.95 -5.86
C HIS A 18 5.41 -1.07 -5.48
N GLN A 19 4.49 -0.74 -6.40
CA GLN A 19 3.06 -0.96 -6.18
C GLN A 19 2.75 -2.45 -5.94
N LEU A 20 3.34 -3.34 -6.75
CA LEU A 20 3.19 -4.79 -6.61
C LEU A 20 3.77 -5.32 -5.29
N TYR A 21 4.91 -4.79 -4.85
CA TYR A 21 5.47 -5.15 -3.55
C TYR A 21 4.56 -4.73 -2.39
N ILE A 22 4.01 -3.52 -2.44
CA ILE A 22 3.08 -3.01 -1.43
C ILE A 22 1.77 -3.81 -1.44
N LEU A 23 1.28 -4.19 -2.62
CA LEU A 23 0.16 -5.12 -2.74
C LEU A 23 0.47 -6.46 -2.06
N GLN A 24 1.67 -7.01 -2.25
CA GLN A 24 2.07 -8.26 -1.59
C GLN A 24 2.09 -8.09 -0.06
N LEU A 25 2.53 -6.94 0.47
CA LEU A 25 2.44 -6.62 1.90
C LEU A 25 0.98 -6.64 2.37
N PHE A 26 0.07 -6.03 1.61
CA PHE A 26 -1.36 -6.03 1.92
C PHE A 26 -1.96 -7.43 1.96
N ILE A 27 -1.65 -8.27 0.95
CA ILE A 27 -2.11 -9.66 0.90
C ILE A 27 -1.58 -10.47 2.09
N THR A 28 -0.28 -10.33 2.39
CA THR A 28 0.38 -11.05 3.48
C THR A 28 -0.21 -10.71 4.86
N HIS A 29 -0.73 -9.49 5.01
CA HIS A 29 -1.35 -9.02 6.25
C HIS A 29 -2.89 -9.03 6.20
N ASN A 30 -3.49 -9.80 5.28
CA ASN A 30 -4.94 -9.98 5.16
C ASN A 30 -5.74 -8.68 4.98
N VAL A 31 -5.14 -7.66 4.37
CA VAL A 31 -5.87 -6.44 4.00
C VAL A 31 -6.84 -6.76 2.87
N SER A 32 -8.11 -6.45 3.07
CA SER A 32 -9.15 -6.71 2.07
C SER A 32 -8.90 -5.96 0.76
N TYR A 33 -8.96 -6.69 -0.34
CA TYR A 33 -8.87 -6.15 -1.68
C TYR A 33 -9.89 -6.80 -2.61
N THR A 34 -10.18 -6.13 -3.72
CA THR A 34 -10.91 -6.70 -4.85
C THR A 34 -10.10 -6.54 -6.12
N GLU A 35 -10.34 -7.40 -7.09
CA GLU A 35 -9.69 -7.37 -8.38
C GLU A 35 -10.74 -7.52 -9.48
N ASN A 36 -10.58 -6.76 -10.56
CA ASN A 36 -11.37 -6.92 -11.78
C ASN A 36 -10.48 -6.65 -13.00
N SER A 37 -11.06 -6.67 -14.20
CA SER A 37 -10.34 -6.43 -15.46
C SER A 37 -9.62 -5.08 -15.55
N ASN A 38 -9.97 -4.11 -14.69
CA ASN A 38 -9.39 -2.77 -14.65
C ASN A 38 -8.29 -2.63 -13.58
N GLY A 39 -8.06 -3.66 -12.75
CA GLY A 39 -6.99 -3.69 -11.76
C GLY A 39 -7.47 -4.04 -10.36
N ILE A 40 -6.66 -3.63 -9.38
CA ILE A 40 -6.78 -4.04 -7.97
C ILE A 40 -7.19 -2.84 -7.12
N PHE A 41 -8.15 -3.05 -6.24
CA PHE A 41 -8.72 -2.04 -5.37
C PHE A 41 -8.52 -2.46 -3.91
N ILE A 42 -7.79 -1.65 -3.14
CA ILE A 42 -7.53 -1.88 -1.71
C ILE A 42 -8.50 -1.06 -0.88
N ASN A 43 -9.13 -1.67 0.12
CA ASN A 43 -9.91 -0.93 1.10
C ASN A 43 -8.97 -0.32 2.16
N MET A 44 -8.55 0.94 1.97
CA MET A 44 -7.61 1.59 2.90
C MET A 44 -8.13 1.66 4.35
N LYS A 45 -9.44 1.60 4.58
CA LYS A 45 -10.04 1.65 5.93
C LYS A 45 -9.80 0.37 6.74
N THR A 46 -9.48 -0.75 6.09
CA THR A 46 -9.20 -2.03 6.76
C THR A 46 -7.72 -2.23 7.08
N ILE A 47 -6.86 -1.29 6.67
CA ILE A 47 -5.44 -1.32 6.99
C ILE A 47 -5.27 -1.08 8.49
N SER A 48 -4.58 -2.00 9.19
CA SER A 48 -4.20 -1.82 10.60
C SER A 48 -3.07 -0.78 10.74
N ASP A 49 -2.75 -0.37 11.96
CA ASP A 49 -1.63 0.57 12.16
C ASP A 49 -0.27 -0.08 11.90
N ASP A 50 -0.14 -1.38 12.18
CA ASP A 50 1.08 -2.15 11.88
C ASP A 50 1.35 -2.19 10.37
N VAL A 51 0.34 -2.50 9.56
CA VAL A 51 0.47 -2.52 8.10
C VAL A 51 0.73 -1.13 7.55
N TYR A 52 0.10 -0.10 8.11
CA TYR A 52 0.38 1.28 7.75
C TYR A 52 1.86 1.64 7.96
N ASN A 53 2.42 1.26 9.11
CA ASN A 53 3.82 1.52 9.44
C ASN A 53 4.77 0.76 8.52
N LEU A 54 4.51 -0.52 8.24
CA LEU A 54 5.32 -1.32 7.31
C LEU A 54 5.37 -0.69 5.91
N VAL A 55 4.24 -0.21 5.40
CA VAL A 55 4.21 0.47 4.09
C VAL A 55 4.96 1.81 4.16
N CYS A 56 4.86 2.54 5.27
CA CYS A 56 5.63 3.78 5.46
C CYS A 56 7.14 3.53 5.49
N GLU A 57 7.59 2.47 6.16
CA GLU A 57 8.99 2.05 6.19
C GLU A 57 9.49 1.68 4.80
N TYR A 58 8.70 0.91 4.04
CA TYR A 58 9.04 0.58 2.66
C TYR A 58 9.11 1.82 1.76
N LEU A 59 8.16 2.75 1.89
CA LEU A 59 8.20 4.03 1.17
C LEU A 59 9.45 4.86 1.51
N ALA A 60 9.90 4.83 2.76
CA ALA A 60 11.12 5.49 3.18
C ALA A 60 12.36 4.84 2.55
N TYR A 61 12.41 3.51 2.51
CA TYR A 61 13.46 2.76 1.83
C TYR A 61 13.56 3.09 0.34
N VAL A 62 12.43 3.07 -0.38
CA VAL A 62 12.40 3.37 -1.82
C VAL A 62 12.90 4.79 -2.11
N LYS A 63 12.63 5.76 -1.23
CA LYS A 63 13.10 7.14 -1.39
C LYS A 63 14.63 7.30 -1.23
N LEU A 64 15.30 6.34 -0.60
CA LEU A 64 16.76 6.36 -0.41
C LEU A 64 17.53 5.78 -1.61
N GLN A 65 16.84 5.12 -2.53
CA GLN A 65 17.40 4.59 -3.78
C GLN A 65 17.44 5.68 -4.85
#